data_AF-A0A0U1LUP4-F1
#
_entry.id   AF-A0A0U1LUP4-F1
#
_cell.length_a   1.000
_cell.length_b   1.000
_cell.length_c   1.000
_cell.angle_alpha   90.00
_cell.angle_beta   90.00
_cell.angle_gamma   90.00
#
_symmetry.space_group_name_H-M   'P 1'
#
loop_
_entity.id
_entity.type
_entity.pdbx_description
1 polymer ?
#
loop_
_entity_poly.entity_id
_entity_poly.type
_entity_poly.pdbx_seq_one_letter_code
_entity_poly.pdbx_strand_id
1 'polypeptide(L)'
;MTKKKTCKDITQHCFEVELQQGKTLADSAAGLPTLERYDVSSMANTTKWSNGKFREIYHIDSKALVADYAKGLPGLKAKFSQIQAPIYFSSLWQWGLPTTPVKANGTCRIKRMSSSDVPISFRYVAKDFGPGVQAVANARLDINLLLQGVLKGGYDDHSLDWWMEKLLGLGREFGENVLFSLEFGYDGRDPSAIRPSQLGVKMIAFKEYRAETDFSHILYSQ
;
A
#
# COMPACT_ATOMS: atom_id res chain seq x y z
N MET A 1 1.09 -5.06 -37.44
CA MET A 1 1.60 -4.03 -36.52
C MET A 1 0.82 -4.11 -35.22
N THR A 2 1.39 -4.69 -34.17
CA THR A 2 0.78 -4.73 -32.84
C THR A 2 0.78 -3.30 -32.29
N LYS A 3 -0.39 -2.69 -32.06
CA LYS A 3 -0.49 -1.38 -31.40
C LYS A 3 0.25 -1.45 -30.06
N LYS A 4 1.18 -0.54 -29.81
CA LYS A 4 1.78 -0.37 -28.48
C LYS A 4 0.63 -0.06 -27.51
N LYS A 5 0.43 -0.91 -26.49
CA LYS A 5 -0.49 -0.64 -25.38
C LYS A 5 -0.08 0.66 -24.70
N THR A 6 -1.02 1.54 -24.44
CA THR A 6 -0.78 2.76 -23.66
C THR A 6 -0.48 2.39 -22.19
N CYS A 7 0.05 3.32 -21.39
CA CYS A 7 0.30 3.00 -19.99
C CYS A 7 -1.00 2.85 -19.16
N LYS A 8 -2.11 3.44 -19.62
CA LYS A 8 -3.44 3.12 -19.05
C LYS A 8 -3.84 1.67 -19.36
N ASP A 9 -3.54 1.19 -20.56
CA ASP A 9 -3.82 -0.19 -20.95
C ASP A 9 -2.95 -1.20 -20.19
N ILE A 10 -1.74 -0.83 -19.73
CA ILE A 10 -0.88 -1.74 -18.94
C ILE A 10 -1.30 -1.82 -17.48
N THR A 11 -1.60 -0.69 -16.81
CA THR A 11 -2.02 -0.72 -15.39
C THR A 11 -3.36 -1.40 -15.22
N GLN A 12 -4.31 -1.13 -16.12
CA GLN A 12 -5.59 -1.84 -16.16
C GLN A 12 -5.40 -3.34 -16.42
N HIS A 13 -4.55 -3.71 -17.38
CA HIS A 13 -4.26 -5.13 -17.64
C HIS A 13 -3.63 -5.82 -16.42
N CYS A 14 -2.69 -5.16 -15.73
CA CYS A 14 -2.12 -5.68 -14.48
C CYS A 14 -3.19 -5.88 -13.40
N PHE A 15 -4.14 -4.95 -13.28
CA PHE A 15 -5.29 -5.11 -12.39
C PHE A 15 -6.15 -6.31 -12.73
N GLU A 16 -6.47 -6.52 -14.01
CA GLU A 16 -7.26 -7.66 -14.46
C GLU A 16 -6.55 -8.99 -14.14
N VAL A 17 -5.23 -9.05 -14.39
CA VAL A 17 -4.40 -10.22 -14.08
C VAL A 17 -4.32 -10.47 -12.58
N GLU A 18 -4.04 -9.46 -11.77
CA GLU A 18 -3.94 -9.58 -10.31
C GLU A 18 -5.28 -10.01 -9.69
N LEU A 19 -6.37 -9.40 -10.15
CA LEU A 19 -7.72 -9.74 -9.70
C LEU A 19 -8.06 -11.20 -10.03
N GLN A 20 -7.74 -11.64 -11.25
CA GLN A 20 -7.97 -13.02 -11.67
C GLN A 20 -7.16 -14.01 -10.82
N GLN A 21 -5.87 -13.74 -10.63
CA GLN A 21 -5.00 -14.59 -9.82
C GLN A 21 -5.48 -14.69 -8.37
N GLY A 22 -5.83 -13.54 -7.76
CA GLY A 22 -6.32 -13.51 -6.38
C GLY A 22 -7.64 -14.25 -6.20
N LYS A 23 -8.57 -14.14 -7.15
CA LYS A 23 -9.83 -14.92 -7.12
C LYS A 23 -9.58 -16.41 -7.26
N THR A 24 -8.72 -16.82 -8.19
CA THR A 24 -8.36 -18.23 -8.37
C THR A 24 -7.72 -18.84 -7.10
N LEU A 25 -6.87 -18.10 -6.40
CA LEU A 25 -6.32 -18.52 -5.12
C LEU A 25 -7.41 -18.64 -4.05
N ALA A 26 -8.32 -17.67 -3.97
CA ALA A 26 -9.43 -17.70 -3.02
C ALA A 26 -10.38 -18.88 -3.27
N ASP A 27 -10.72 -19.17 -4.52
CA ASP A 27 -11.54 -20.33 -4.91
C ASP A 27 -10.87 -21.65 -4.52
N SER A 28 -9.58 -21.77 -4.81
CA SER A 28 -8.79 -22.95 -4.46
C SER A 28 -8.76 -23.14 -2.95
N ALA A 29 -8.53 -22.08 -2.19
CA ALA A 29 -8.54 -22.09 -0.73
C ALA A 29 -9.92 -22.46 -0.15
N ALA A 30 -11.00 -21.95 -0.75
CA ALA A 30 -12.37 -22.25 -0.33
C ALA A 30 -12.74 -23.73 -0.49
N GLY A 31 -12.13 -24.42 -1.46
CA GLY A 31 -12.33 -25.85 -1.71
C GLY A 31 -11.56 -26.79 -0.78
N LEU A 32 -10.66 -26.27 0.08
CA LEU A 32 -9.83 -27.08 0.97
C LEU A 32 -10.48 -27.22 2.35
N PRO A 33 -11.07 -28.40 2.69
CA PRO A 33 -11.69 -28.60 4.00
C PRO A 33 -10.67 -28.54 5.14
N THR A 34 -9.41 -28.90 4.87
CA THR A 34 -8.30 -28.90 5.82
C THR A 34 -7.69 -27.51 6.06
N LEU A 35 -8.03 -26.51 5.24
CA LEU A 35 -7.54 -25.16 5.44
C LEU A 35 -8.23 -24.55 6.67
N GLU A 36 -7.45 -24.14 7.66
CA GLU A 36 -7.96 -23.52 8.88
C GLU A 36 -8.05 -21.99 8.77
N ARG A 37 -7.18 -21.39 7.97
CA ARG A 37 -7.05 -19.93 7.86
C ARG A 37 -6.63 -19.48 6.47
N TYR A 38 -7.14 -18.33 6.05
CA TYR A 38 -6.79 -17.67 4.80
C TYR A 38 -6.62 -16.16 5.04
N ASP A 39 -5.37 -15.72 5.15
CA ASP A 39 -5.02 -14.32 5.39
C ASP A 39 -4.53 -13.66 4.09
N VAL A 40 -5.21 -12.60 3.65
CA VAL A 40 -4.90 -11.90 2.39
C VAL A 40 -4.18 -10.58 2.65
N SER A 41 -3.07 -10.36 1.94
CA SER A 41 -2.47 -9.02 1.85
C SER A 41 -3.32 -8.15 0.94
N SER A 42 -4.02 -7.16 1.51
CA SER A 42 -4.95 -6.29 0.82
C SER A 42 -4.50 -4.82 0.86
N MET A 43 -5.36 -3.92 0.39
CA MET A 43 -5.29 -2.45 0.56
C MET A 43 -6.71 -1.88 0.58
N ALA A 44 -6.84 -0.56 0.78
CA ALA A 44 -8.13 0.12 0.76
C ALA A 44 -8.85 -0.01 -0.59
N ASN A 45 -10.17 -0.16 -0.56
CA ASN A 45 -11.02 -0.05 -1.74
C ASN A 45 -11.30 1.43 -2.03
N THR A 46 -10.50 2.04 -2.88
CA THR A 46 -10.55 3.49 -3.10
C THR A 46 -11.75 3.92 -3.90
N THR A 47 -12.17 3.12 -4.88
CA THR A 47 -13.44 3.36 -5.60
C THR A 47 -14.61 3.40 -4.62
N LYS A 48 -14.70 2.43 -3.69
CA LYS A 48 -15.76 2.36 -2.68
C LYS A 48 -15.70 3.53 -1.70
N TRP A 49 -14.54 3.75 -1.06
CA TRP A 49 -14.43 4.72 0.04
C TRP A 49 -14.42 6.17 -0.42
N SER A 50 -14.10 6.42 -1.69
CA SER A 50 -14.16 7.76 -2.29
C SER A 50 -15.45 8.05 -3.06
N ASN A 51 -16.44 7.14 -3.00
CA ASN A 51 -17.68 7.22 -3.78
C ASN A 51 -17.43 7.45 -5.28
N GLY A 52 -16.44 6.72 -5.83
CA GLY A 52 -16.07 6.76 -7.25
C GLY A 52 -15.18 7.93 -7.68
N LYS A 53 -14.75 8.80 -6.76
CA LYS A 53 -13.82 9.91 -7.07
C LYS A 53 -12.45 9.40 -7.54
N PHE A 54 -11.94 8.36 -6.89
CA PHE A 54 -10.70 7.69 -7.22
C PHE A 54 -11.01 6.27 -7.70
N ARG A 55 -11.11 6.10 -9.03
CA ARG A 55 -11.57 4.84 -9.66
C ARG A 55 -10.51 4.10 -10.48
N GLU A 56 -9.37 4.74 -10.69
CA GLU A 56 -8.28 4.24 -11.55
C GLU A 56 -6.99 4.07 -10.75
N ILE A 57 -7.10 3.80 -9.44
CA ILE A 57 -5.97 3.37 -8.63
C ILE A 57 -5.92 1.84 -8.64
N TYR A 58 -5.62 1.30 -9.82
CA TYR A 58 -5.73 -0.12 -10.13
C TYR A 58 -4.88 -0.99 -9.22
N HIS A 59 -3.67 -0.57 -8.83
CA HIS A 59 -2.77 -1.39 -8.01
C HIS A 59 -3.26 -1.64 -6.57
N ILE A 60 -4.22 -0.85 -6.08
CA ILE A 60 -4.78 -1.00 -4.73
C ILE A 60 -6.20 -1.57 -4.76
N ASP A 61 -7.00 -1.15 -5.74
CA ASP A 61 -8.37 -1.65 -5.88
C ASP A 61 -8.41 -3.13 -6.26
N SER A 62 -7.45 -3.65 -7.05
CA SER A 62 -7.35 -5.08 -7.34
C SER A 62 -7.29 -5.93 -6.07
N LYS A 63 -6.43 -5.54 -5.13
CA LYS A 63 -6.22 -6.23 -3.85
C LYS A 63 -7.43 -6.14 -2.93
N ALA A 64 -8.08 -4.97 -2.90
CA ALA A 64 -9.29 -4.77 -2.13
C ALA A 64 -10.45 -5.64 -2.65
N LEU A 65 -10.61 -5.71 -3.97
CA LEU A 65 -11.62 -6.55 -4.61
C LEU A 65 -11.37 -8.05 -4.42
N VAL A 66 -10.10 -8.49 -4.38
CA VAL A 66 -9.75 -9.87 -4.02
C VAL A 66 -10.14 -10.17 -2.57
N ALA A 67 -9.86 -9.25 -1.64
CA ALA A 67 -10.22 -9.41 -0.23
C ALA A 67 -11.76 -9.47 -0.05
N ASP A 68 -12.50 -8.56 -0.69
CA ASP A 68 -13.97 -8.56 -0.67
C ASP A 68 -14.55 -9.86 -1.26
N TYR A 69 -13.97 -10.34 -2.38
CA TYR A 69 -14.37 -11.60 -3.00
C TYR A 69 -14.12 -12.80 -2.08
N ALA A 70 -12.92 -12.93 -1.54
CA ALA A 70 -12.54 -14.03 -0.65
C ALA A 70 -13.40 -14.05 0.62
N LYS A 71 -13.71 -12.88 1.20
CA LYS A 71 -14.62 -12.74 2.34
C LYS A 71 -16.04 -13.25 2.05
N GLY A 72 -16.49 -13.15 0.79
CA GLY A 72 -17.80 -13.61 0.34
C GLY A 72 -17.90 -15.12 0.07
N LEU A 73 -16.77 -15.85 -0.01
CA LEU A 73 -16.78 -17.27 -0.33
C LEU A 73 -17.24 -18.12 0.86
N PRO A 74 -18.26 -19.00 0.71
CA PRO A 74 -18.74 -19.85 1.80
C PRO A 74 -17.66 -20.72 2.44
N GLY A 75 -16.74 -21.27 1.65
CA GLY A 75 -15.64 -22.12 2.13
C GLY A 75 -14.57 -21.38 2.94
N LEU A 76 -14.52 -20.05 2.83
CA LEU A 76 -13.64 -19.16 3.60
C LEU A 76 -14.38 -18.41 4.70
N LYS A 77 -15.69 -18.61 4.82
CA LYS A 77 -16.49 -18.03 5.90
C LYS A 77 -15.90 -18.50 7.24
N ALA A 78 -15.65 -17.54 8.12
CA ALA A 78 -14.97 -17.77 9.40
C ALA A 78 -13.57 -18.40 9.27
N LYS A 79 -12.87 -18.24 8.14
CA LYS A 79 -11.43 -18.56 7.97
C LYS A 79 -10.63 -17.38 7.43
N PHE A 80 -11.34 -16.38 6.90
CA PHE A 80 -10.76 -15.21 6.27
C PHE A 80 -10.26 -14.18 7.30
N SER A 81 -9.11 -13.58 7.04
CA SER A 81 -8.74 -12.24 7.51
C SER A 81 -7.92 -11.52 6.45
N GLN A 82 -7.65 -10.24 6.65
CA GLN A 82 -6.84 -9.44 5.76
C GLN A 82 -5.88 -8.53 6.51
N ILE A 83 -4.78 -8.21 5.83
CA ILE A 83 -3.78 -7.25 6.28
C ILE A 83 -3.52 -6.23 5.18
N GLN A 84 -3.82 -4.97 5.46
CA GLN A 84 -3.57 -3.87 4.52
C GLN A 84 -2.11 -3.45 4.55
N ALA A 85 -1.45 -3.59 3.40
CA ALA A 85 -0.06 -3.24 3.23
C ALA A 85 0.15 -1.71 3.24
N PRO A 86 1.17 -1.20 3.94
CA PRO A 86 1.50 0.22 3.93
C PRO A 86 2.39 0.59 2.75
N ILE A 87 2.74 1.87 2.63
CA ILE A 87 3.87 2.29 1.79
C ILE A 87 5.18 1.95 2.51
N TYR A 88 6.21 1.51 1.79
CA TYR A 88 7.41 0.99 2.42
C TYR A 88 8.42 2.12 2.57
N PHE A 89 9.14 2.21 3.69
CA PHE A 89 10.23 3.19 3.82
C PHE A 89 11.27 3.04 2.70
N SER A 90 11.54 1.81 2.29
CA SER A 90 12.46 1.50 1.19
C SER A 90 11.99 2.01 -0.17
N SER A 91 10.68 2.04 -0.43
CA SER A 91 10.13 2.53 -1.70
C SER A 91 10.48 3.98 -1.99
N LEU A 92 10.80 4.77 -0.96
CA LEU A 92 11.23 6.16 -1.13
C LEU A 92 12.47 6.28 -2.01
N TRP A 93 13.39 5.30 -1.97
CA TRP A 93 14.73 5.46 -2.54
C TRP A 93 15.26 4.25 -3.32
N GLN A 94 14.78 3.03 -3.06
CA GLN A 94 15.32 1.83 -3.71
C GLN A 94 14.87 1.67 -5.17
N TRP A 95 13.80 2.35 -5.58
CA TRP A 95 13.18 2.17 -6.90
C TRP A 95 13.53 3.29 -7.88
N GLY A 96 14.52 4.14 -7.55
CA GLY A 96 14.89 5.30 -8.37
C GLY A 96 13.74 6.29 -8.55
N LEU A 97 12.77 6.30 -7.64
CA LEU A 97 11.62 7.18 -7.70
C LEU A 97 12.03 8.64 -7.42
N PRO A 98 11.27 9.63 -7.93
CA PRO A 98 11.52 11.04 -7.63
C PRO A 98 11.40 11.40 -6.14
N THR A 99 10.89 10.48 -5.31
CA THR A 99 10.87 10.55 -3.84
C THR A 99 12.21 10.30 -3.17
N THR A 100 13.25 9.93 -3.94
CA THR A 100 14.58 9.64 -3.37
C THR A 100 15.06 10.87 -2.62
N PRO A 101 15.40 10.75 -1.31
CA PRO A 101 15.86 11.88 -0.54
C PRO A 101 17.10 12.54 -1.18
N VAL A 102 17.07 13.86 -1.32
CA VAL A 102 18.18 14.66 -1.85
C VAL A 102 18.72 15.61 -0.80
N LYS A 103 20.03 15.85 -0.80
CA LYS A 103 20.66 16.83 0.09
C LYS A 103 20.53 18.23 -0.52
N ALA A 104 19.88 19.14 0.20
CA ALA A 104 19.72 20.54 -0.20
C ALA A 104 19.93 21.45 1.02
N ASN A 105 20.85 22.41 0.91
CA ASN A 105 21.13 23.44 1.93
C ASN A 105 21.37 22.86 3.34
N GLY A 106 22.14 21.78 3.45
CA GLY A 106 22.43 21.13 4.73
C GLY A 106 21.28 20.29 5.32
N THR A 107 20.15 20.19 4.62
CA THR A 107 19.00 19.37 4.99
C THR A 107 18.74 18.27 3.96
N CYS A 108 17.98 17.25 4.34
CA CYS A 108 17.53 16.20 3.44
C CYS A 108 16.06 16.46 3.08
N ARG A 109 15.74 16.52 1.78
CA ARG A 109 14.38 16.82 1.28
C ARG A 109 13.85 15.67 0.43
N ILE A 110 12.54 15.43 0.52
CA ILE A 110 11.82 14.39 -0.24
C ILE A 110 10.73 15.07 -1.07
N LYS A 111 10.62 14.72 -2.35
CA LYS A 111 9.51 15.22 -3.19
C LYS A 111 8.21 14.50 -2.84
N ARG A 112 7.09 15.23 -2.77
CA ARG A 112 5.75 14.68 -2.49
C ARG A 112 4.66 15.28 -3.39
N MET A 113 3.48 14.66 -3.38
CA MET A 113 2.34 14.98 -4.24
C MET A 113 1.44 16.13 -3.74
N SER A 114 1.65 16.65 -2.53
CA SER A 114 0.78 17.69 -1.98
C SER A 114 1.41 18.39 -0.78
N SER A 115 1.06 19.66 -0.59
CA SER A 115 1.48 20.49 0.55
C SER A 115 0.79 20.17 1.88
N SER A 116 -0.16 19.23 1.89
CA SER A 116 -0.94 18.88 3.08
C SER A 116 -0.07 18.36 4.24
N ASP A 117 -0.32 18.82 5.46
CA ASP A 117 0.33 18.29 6.69
C ASP A 117 -0.24 16.94 7.14
N VAL A 118 -1.16 16.35 6.37
CA VAL A 118 -1.70 15.02 6.66
C VAL A 118 -0.58 13.99 6.49
N PRO A 119 -0.32 13.17 7.52
CA PRO A 119 0.78 12.23 7.48
C PRO A 119 0.53 11.08 6.51
N ILE A 120 1.53 10.79 5.68
CA ILE A 120 1.50 9.62 4.78
C ILE A 120 1.93 8.38 5.56
N SER A 121 1.22 7.28 5.31
CA SER A 121 1.42 5.99 5.97
C SER A 121 2.63 5.25 5.40
N PHE A 122 3.75 5.23 6.12
CA PHE A 122 4.94 4.46 5.76
C PHE A 122 5.37 3.46 6.85
N ARG A 123 6.00 2.33 6.46
CA ARG A 123 6.53 1.32 7.39
C ARG A 123 7.79 0.58 6.94
N TYR A 124 8.45 -0.05 7.92
CA TYR A 124 9.59 -0.94 7.69
C TYR A 124 9.10 -2.36 7.41
N VAL A 125 8.45 -2.55 6.25
CA VAL A 125 7.77 -3.81 5.89
C VAL A 125 8.61 -5.06 6.09
N ALA A 126 9.92 -5.01 5.78
CA ALA A 126 10.82 -6.14 5.96
C ALA A 126 10.87 -6.69 7.39
N LYS A 127 10.62 -5.86 8.42
CA LYS A 127 10.59 -6.26 9.83
C LYS A 127 9.21 -6.18 10.48
N ASP A 128 8.33 -5.31 9.97
CA ASP A 128 7.02 -5.06 10.55
C ASP A 128 5.91 -5.99 10.01
N PHE A 129 6.01 -6.42 8.74
CA PHE A 129 4.90 -7.13 8.09
C PHE A 129 4.74 -8.56 8.62
N GLY A 130 5.84 -9.27 8.84
CA GLY A 130 5.83 -10.63 9.41
C GLY A 130 5.15 -10.70 10.79
N PRO A 131 5.54 -9.86 11.77
CA PRO A 131 4.85 -9.75 13.05
C PRO A 131 3.36 -9.38 12.92
N GLY A 132 3.02 -8.50 11.96
CA GLY A 132 1.63 -8.18 11.66
C GLY A 132 0.83 -9.39 11.17
N VAL A 133 1.38 -10.15 10.23
CA VAL A 133 0.79 -11.42 9.74
C VAL A 133 0.66 -12.42 10.87
N GLN A 134 1.68 -12.59 11.72
CA GLN A 134 1.63 -13.50 12.86
C GLN A 134 0.53 -13.10 13.85
N ALA A 135 0.37 -11.81 14.12
CA ALA A 135 -0.68 -11.34 15.00
C ALA A 135 -2.08 -11.55 14.42
N VAL A 136 -2.26 -11.33 13.11
CA VAL A 136 -3.51 -11.71 12.42
C VAL A 136 -3.71 -13.21 12.58
N ALA A 137 -2.73 -14.04 12.20
CA ALA A 137 -2.77 -15.50 12.25
C ALA A 137 -3.17 -16.08 13.63
N ASN A 138 -2.79 -15.40 14.71
CA ASN A 138 -3.10 -15.80 16.09
C ASN A 138 -4.36 -15.15 16.68
N ALA A 139 -4.89 -14.10 16.03
CA ALA A 139 -6.07 -13.41 16.52
C ALA A 139 -7.36 -14.05 15.97
N ARG A 140 -8.52 -13.61 16.50
CA ARG A 140 -9.83 -14.03 15.99
C ARG A 140 -9.95 -13.75 14.48
N LEU A 141 -10.76 -14.55 13.79
CA LEU A 141 -10.97 -14.43 12.36
C LEU A 141 -11.82 -13.18 12.03
N ASP A 142 -11.86 -12.79 10.75
CA ASP A 142 -12.48 -11.55 10.24
C ASP A 142 -11.80 -10.25 10.71
N ILE A 143 -10.46 -10.26 10.77
CA ILE A 143 -9.66 -9.06 11.05
C ILE A 143 -9.29 -8.33 9.77
N ASN A 144 -9.35 -7.00 9.81
CA ASN A 144 -8.80 -6.10 8.80
C ASN A 144 -7.69 -5.25 9.44
N LEU A 145 -6.45 -5.72 9.41
CA LEU A 145 -5.32 -5.04 10.08
C LEU A 145 -4.65 -4.03 9.13
N LEU A 146 -4.61 -2.74 9.48
CA LEU A 146 -3.83 -1.74 8.76
C LEU A 146 -2.47 -1.50 9.44
N LEU A 147 -1.38 -1.72 8.71
CA LEU A 147 -0.04 -1.38 9.19
C LEU A 147 0.31 0.11 8.91
N GLN A 148 -0.33 1.10 9.56
CA GLN A 148 -0.03 2.54 9.36
C GLN A 148 1.00 3.22 10.30
N GLY A 149 1.99 3.96 9.75
CA GLY A 149 3.02 4.73 10.48
C GLY A 149 3.26 6.12 9.89
N VAL A 150 3.68 7.10 10.69
CA VAL A 150 3.76 8.52 10.29
C VAL A 150 5.20 9.01 10.14
N LEU A 151 5.50 9.65 9.00
CA LEU A 151 6.76 10.34 8.72
C LEU A 151 6.60 11.87 8.82
N LYS A 152 7.48 12.53 9.60
CA LYS A 152 7.62 14.00 9.63
C LYS A 152 9.01 14.38 9.07
N GLY A 153 9.07 15.29 8.11
CA GLY A 153 10.30 15.68 7.40
C GLY A 153 10.15 16.91 6.51
N GLY A 154 11.24 17.36 5.88
CA GLY A 154 11.22 18.44 4.90
C GLY A 154 10.81 17.91 3.52
N TYR A 155 9.80 18.54 2.91
CA TYR A 155 9.23 18.08 1.65
C TYR A 155 9.23 19.16 0.57
N ASP A 156 9.34 18.74 -0.69
CA ASP A 156 9.13 19.60 -1.85
C ASP A 156 7.85 19.15 -2.57
N ASP A 157 6.89 20.07 -2.67
CA ASP A 157 5.56 19.76 -3.16
C ASP A 157 5.47 19.87 -4.69
N HIS A 158 4.84 18.89 -5.32
CA HIS A 158 4.65 18.82 -6.76
C HIS A 158 3.21 18.42 -7.11
N SER A 159 2.71 18.90 -8.25
CA SER A 159 1.36 18.62 -8.74
C SER A 159 1.22 17.21 -9.35
N LEU A 160 -0.02 16.75 -9.54
CA LEU A 160 -0.30 15.48 -10.21
C LEU A 160 0.32 15.40 -11.61
N ASP A 161 0.24 16.48 -12.38
CA ASP A 161 0.83 16.57 -13.72
C ASP A 161 2.33 16.35 -13.70
N TRP A 162 3.03 16.92 -12.71
CA TRP A 162 4.47 16.72 -12.55
C TRP A 162 4.80 15.24 -12.32
N TRP A 163 4.05 14.54 -11.47
CA TRP A 163 4.28 13.10 -11.25
C TRP A 163 3.92 12.25 -12.46
N MET A 164 2.85 12.58 -13.18
CA MET A 164 2.51 11.91 -14.44
C MET A 164 3.60 12.08 -15.49
N GLU A 165 4.28 13.24 -15.52
CA GLU A 165 5.45 13.48 -16.38
C GLU A 165 6.67 12.66 -15.92
N LYS A 166 6.96 12.61 -14.61
CA LYS A 166 8.18 11.95 -14.09
C LYS A 166 8.08 10.43 -13.98
N LEU A 167 6.88 9.89 -13.85
CA LEU A 167 6.64 8.46 -13.70
C LEU A 167 5.76 7.98 -14.86
N LEU A 168 6.40 7.52 -15.94
CA LEU A 168 5.76 7.12 -17.20
C LEU A 168 4.63 6.09 -16.96
N GLY A 169 3.43 6.66 -16.79
CA GLY A 169 2.13 6.04 -16.49
C GLY A 169 1.94 5.28 -15.17
N LEU A 170 2.89 5.38 -14.23
CA LEU A 170 2.63 5.10 -12.81
C LEU A 170 2.36 6.38 -12.00
N GLY A 171 2.61 7.56 -12.58
CA GLY A 171 2.43 8.84 -11.89
C GLY A 171 0.99 9.11 -11.48
N ARG A 172 0.01 8.69 -12.29
CA ARG A 172 -1.41 8.77 -11.92
C ARG A 172 -1.71 7.85 -10.74
N GLU A 173 -1.33 6.59 -10.82
CA GLU A 173 -1.56 5.57 -9.78
C GLU A 173 -1.00 5.99 -8.42
N PHE A 174 0.29 6.33 -8.35
CA PHE A 174 0.92 6.74 -7.09
C PHE A 174 0.42 8.10 -6.63
N GLY A 175 0.16 8.98 -7.58
CA GLY A 175 -0.32 10.31 -7.31
C GLY A 175 -1.69 10.35 -6.69
N GLU A 176 -2.65 9.70 -7.34
CA GLU A 176 -4.01 9.56 -6.87
C GLU A 176 -4.07 8.75 -5.57
N ASN A 177 -3.20 7.75 -5.35
CA ASN A 177 -3.09 7.07 -4.05
C ASN A 177 -2.73 8.03 -2.90
N VAL A 178 -1.77 8.92 -3.12
CA VAL A 178 -1.45 9.95 -2.11
C VAL A 178 -2.64 10.89 -1.92
N LEU A 179 -3.26 11.39 -2.99
CA LEU A 179 -4.41 12.30 -2.88
C LEU A 179 -5.60 11.64 -2.16
N PHE A 180 -5.91 10.38 -2.47
CA PHE A 180 -6.89 9.57 -1.76
C PHE A 180 -6.56 9.50 -0.27
N SER A 181 -5.31 9.17 0.06
CA SER A 181 -4.87 9.02 1.45
C SER A 181 -5.00 10.32 2.26
N LEU A 182 -4.80 11.48 1.63
CA LEU A 182 -4.93 12.79 2.28
C LEU A 182 -6.39 13.12 2.61
N GLU A 183 -7.32 12.78 1.72
CA GLU A 183 -8.74 13.14 1.86
C GLU A 183 -9.53 12.10 2.65
N PHE A 184 -9.29 10.82 2.38
CA PHE A 184 -10.06 9.68 2.91
C PHE A 184 -9.28 8.87 3.94
N GLY A 185 -8.00 9.16 4.19
CA GLY A 185 -7.13 8.28 4.98
C GLY A 185 -6.59 7.11 4.15
N TYR A 186 -5.46 6.54 4.56
CA TYR A 186 -4.80 5.47 3.80
C TYR A 186 -5.65 4.19 3.68
N ASP A 187 -6.49 3.92 4.68
CA ASP A 187 -7.48 2.83 4.72
C ASP A 187 -8.87 3.26 4.22
N GLY A 188 -9.01 4.47 3.68
CA GLY A 188 -10.31 5.05 3.32
C GLY A 188 -11.22 5.35 4.52
N ARG A 189 -10.67 5.38 5.74
CA ARG A 189 -11.43 5.44 7.02
C ARG A 189 -12.44 4.29 7.14
N ASP A 190 -12.08 3.12 6.61
CA ASP A 190 -12.85 1.89 6.80
C ASP A 190 -13.04 1.62 8.31
N PRO A 191 -14.27 1.65 8.84
CA PRO A 191 -14.52 1.46 10.26
C PRO A 191 -14.18 0.04 10.74
N SER A 192 -14.01 -0.93 9.83
CA SER A 192 -13.56 -2.28 10.17
C SER A 192 -12.05 -2.39 10.36
N ALA A 193 -11.26 -1.40 9.91
CA ALA A 193 -9.81 -1.46 9.96
C ALA A 193 -9.29 -1.23 11.39
N ILE A 194 -8.57 -2.22 11.92
CA ILE A 194 -7.89 -2.12 13.22
C ILE A 194 -6.40 -1.82 13.04
N ARG A 195 -5.75 -1.34 14.10
CA ARG A 195 -4.33 -0.96 14.13
C ARG A 195 -3.48 -2.01 14.85
N PRO A 196 -2.16 -2.05 14.59
CA PRO A 196 -1.27 -3.07 15.17
C PRO A 196 -1.27 -3.06 16.71
N SER A 197 -1.39 -1.88 17.32
CA SER A 197 -1.49 -1.72 18.77
C SER A 197 -2.69 -2.43 19.39
N GLN A 198 -3.81 -2.56 18.65
CA GLN A 198 -4.99 -3.28 19.12
C GLN A 198 -4.77 -4.80 19.18
N LEU A 199 -3.70 -5.30 18.54
CA LEU A 199 -3.25 -6.70 18.60
C LEU A 199 -1.95 -6.85 19.39
N GLY A 200 -1.50 -5.82 20.10
CA GLY A 200 -0.23 -5.85 20.84
C GLY A 200 1.02 -5.84 19.96
N VAL A 201 0.89 -5.56 18.66
CA VAL A 201 2.02 -5.48 17.74
C VAL A 201 2.66 -4.09 17.84
N LYS A 202 3.91 -4.07 18.30
CA LYS A 202 4.74 -2.87 18.27
C LYS A 202 5.40 -2.75 16.90
N MET A 203 5.30 -1.56 16.33
CA MET A 203 5.81 -1.26 15.00
C MET A 203 7.09 -0.44 15.09
N ILE A 204 8.02 -0.68 14.17
CA ILE A 204 9.32 -0.02 14.17
C ILE A 204 9.17 1.44 13.76
N ALA A 205 9.78 2.34 14.54
CA ALA A 205 9.80 3.76 14.22
C ALA A 205 10.78 4.05 13.07
N PHE A 206 10.52 5.11 12.30
CA PHE A 206 11.42 5.51 11.22
C PHE A 206 12.85 5.81 11.71
N LYS A 207 13.02 6.30 12.96
CA LYS A 207 14.34 6.52 13.56
C LYS A 207 15.15 5.23 13.65
N GLU A 208 14.51 4.12 14.00
CA GLU A 208 15.14 2.80 14.10
C GLU A 208 15.48 2.25 12.71
N TYR A 209 14.55 2.35 11.74
CA TYR A 209 14.83 2.02 10.34
C TYR A 209 16.07 2.77 9.81
N ARG A 210 16.18 4.07 10.10
CA ARG A 210 17.33 4.87 9.67
C ARG A 210 18.66 4.45 10.30
N ALA A 211 18.63 3.97 11.55
CA ALA A 211 19.85 3.57 12.24
C ALA A 211 20.47 2.30 11.64
N GLU A 212 19.64 1.46 11.02
CA GLU A 212 20.05 0.17 10.44
C GLU A 212 20.18 0.18 8.92
N THR A 213 19.69 1.24 8.27
CA THR A 213 19.70 1.35 6.81
C THR A 213 20.92 2.14 6.35
N ASP A 214 21.70 1.54 5.46
CA ASP A 214 22.77 2.26 4.77
C ASP A 214 22.19 3.13 3.65
N PHE A 215 22.25 4.45 3.83
CA PHE A 215 21.86 5.44 2.83
C PHE A 215 23.05 5.98 2.02
N SER A 216 24.24 5.42 2.19
CA SER A 216 25.46 5.91 1.55
C SER A 216 25.30 6.09 0.04
N HIS A 217 24.63 5.13 -0.60
CA HIS A 217 24.33 5.10 -2.03
C HIS A 217 23.42 6.22 -2.54
N ILE A 218 22.67 6.91 -1.67
CA ILE A 218 21.76 7.99 -2.09
C ILE A 218 22.15 9.35 -1.50
N LEU A 219 22.93 9.38 -0.41
CA LEU A 219 23.35 10.61 0.25
C LEU A 219 24.79 11.04 -0.07
N TYR A 220 25.66 10.12 -0.53
CA TYR A 220 27.05 10.43 -0.91
C TYR A 220 27.30 10.32 -2.41
N SER A 221 26.31 9.91 -3.20
CA SER A 221 26.37 9.81 -4.67
C SER A 221 25.90 11.08 -5.39
N GLN A 222 25.56 12.14 -4.65
CA GLN A 222 25.07 13.43 -5.16
C GLN A 222 25.96 14.59 -4.72
#